data_AF-A0A838SZI9-F1
#
_entry.id   AF-A0A838SZI9-F1
#
_cell.length_a   1.000
_cell.length_b   1.000
_cell.length_c   1.000
_cell.angle_alpha   90.00
_cell.angle_beta   90.00
_cell.angle_gamma   90.00
#
_symmetry.space_group_name_H-M   'P 1'
#
loop_
_entity.id
_entity.type
_entity.pdbx_description
1 polymer ?
#
loop_
_entity_poly.entity_id
_entity_poly.type
_entity_poly.pdbx_seq_one_letter_code
_entity_poly.pdbx_strand_id
1 'polypeptide(L)'
;MRLLTTVVCGTLMSLAACSAEKKTPGAADTATAAKANDMGGMRSDASMPMTHSDTVAMSASADLEQFASAPADRVKALLPAHKNAVEALLADCEQMMRQMKMTPPAKWNTATAEIRSDLTRMRGMNPSQLKAFVPEHRAHVEGILGMRRDMMKM
;
A
#
# COMPACT_ATOMS: atom_id res chain seq x y z
N MET A 1 49.07 0.17 -36.84
CA MET A 1 47.84 -0.48 -37.35
C MET A 1 46.99 0.58 -38.02
N ARG A 2 46.47 0.25 -39.20
CA ARG A 2 45.76 1.12 -40.16
C ARG A 2 44.32 1.43 -39.69
N LEU A 3 43.81 2.64 -40.05
CA LEU A 3 42.49 2.98 -40.65
C LEU A 3 41.21 2.46 -39.92
N LEU A 4 40.03 3.09 -39.81
CA LEU A 4 39.32 4.16 -40.51
C LEU A 4 37.88 4.22 -39.91
N THR A 5 37.24 5.40 -39.83
CA THR A 5 35.76 5.68 -39.96
C THR A 5 34.75 5.07 -38.93
N THR A 6 33.59 5.64 -38.56
CA THR A 6 32.62 6.57 -39.21
C THR A 6 31.49 6.99 -38.21
N VAL A 7 30.96 8.23 -38.35
CA VAL A 7 29.52 8.67 -38.36
C VAL A 7 28.67 8.45 -37.08
N VAL A 8 28.20 9.49 -36.35
CA VAL A 8 27.16 10.54 -36.59
C VAL A 8 25.70 10.02 -36.58
N CYS A 9 24.80 10.86 -36.03
CA CYS A 9 23.32 10.80 -35.97
C CYS A 9 22.75 9.93 -34.85
N GLY A 10 21.91 10.41 -33.93
CA GLY A 10 21.02 11.58 -33.98
C GLY A 10 19.60 11.11 -33.63
N THR A 11 18.81 12.03 -33.07
CA THR A 11 17.34 11.99 -32.89
C THR A 11 16.79 11.22 -31.68
N LEU A 12 15.72 11.64 -31.01
CA LEU A 12 15.00 12.91 -30.88
C LEU A 12 14.04 12.72 -29.69
N MET A 13 13.76 13.79 -28.97
CA MET A 13 12.60 13.90 -28.08
C MET A 13 11.31 13.51 -28.80
N SER A 14 10.37 12.91 -28.08
CA SER A 14 8.95 12.95 -28.43
C SER A 14 8.09 13.01 -27.17
N LEU A 15 7.82 14.25 -26.74
CA LEU A 15 6.58 14.61 -26.06
C LEU A 15 5.56 15.01 -27.14
N ALA A 16 4.38 14.39 -27.13
CA ALA A 16 3.13 14.87 -27.72
C ALA A 16 2.11 13.73 -27.63
N ALA A 17 0.80 13.89 -27.43
CA ALA A 17 -0.03 15.03 -27.10
C ALA A 17 -1.42 14.44 -26.78
N CYS A 18 -2.18 15.11 -25.92
CA CYS A 18 -3.63 14.93 -25.82
C CYS A 18 -4.33 15.57 -27.03
N SER A 19 -5.38 14.92 -27.56
CA SER A 19 -6.64 15.47 -28.13
C SER A 19 -7.21 14.42 -29.11
N ALA A 20 -8.34 13.77 -28.83
CA ALA A 20 -9.74 14.22 -28.90
C ALA A 20 -10.42 13.91 -30.25
N GLU A 21 -11.74 13.68 -30.16
CA GLU A 21 -12.77 13.50 -31.22
C GLU A 21 -13.13 12.05 -31.61
N LYS A 22 -14.39 11.64 -31.82
CA LYS A 22 -15.75 12.26 -31.73
C LYS A 22 -16.76 11.10 -31.92
N LYS A 23 -17.84 11.04 -31.12
CA LYS A 23 -19.18 10.66 -31.64
C LYS A 23 -20.31 11.00 -30.65
N THR A 24 -21.15 11.93 -31.08
CA THR A 24 -22.57 12.11 -30.72
C THR A 24 -23.30 12.29 -32.07
N PRO A 25 -24.64 12.19 -32.23
CA PRO A 25 -25.71 12.26 -31.21
C PRO A 25 -26.81 11.17 -31.35
N GLY A 26 -27.76 11.11 -30.41
CA GLY A 26 -29.06 10.45 -30.67
C GLY A 26 -29.89 10.02 -29.46
N ALA A 27 -30.93 10.82 -29.18
CA ALA A 27 -32.26 10.45 -28.69
C ALA A 27 -32.45 9.86 -27.26
N ALA A 28 -32.96 10.72 -26.38
CA ALA A 28 -34.24 10.62 -25.65
C ALA A 28 -34.75 9.23 -25.16
N ASP A 29 -34.96 9.20 -23.84
CA ASP A 29 -36.10 8.63 -23.13
C ASP A 29 -36.41 7.14 -23.27
N THR A 30 -36.04 6.38 -22.23
CA THR A 30 -37.05 5.62 -21.47
C THR A 30 -36.60 5.52 -20.01
N ALA A 31 -37.33 6.23 -19.14
CA ALA A 31 -37.38 5.94 -17.74
C ALA A 31 -37.96 4.54 -17.52
N THR A 32 -37.19 3.64 -16.92
CA THR A 32 -37.74 2.47 -16.25
C THR A 32 -37.21 2.46 -14.84
N ALA A 33 -38.08 2.88 -13.93
CA ALA A 33 -37.90 2.85 -12.50
C ALA A 33 -37.56 1.42 -12.05
N ALA A 34 -36.29 1.15 -11.80
CA ALA A 34 -35.89 0.02 -10.99
C ALA A 34 -36.10 0.42 -9.53
N LYS A 35 -37.22 -0.04 -8.98
CA LYS A 35 -37.53 -0.11 -7.55
C LYS A 35 -36.24 -0.37 -6.76
N ALA A 36 -35.77 0.66 -6.06
CA ALA A 36 -34.80 0.52 -4.99
C ALA A 36 -35.46 -0.37 -3.93
N ASN A 37 -35.13 -1.66 -3.96
CA ASN A 37 -35.54 -2.57 -2.93
C ASN A 37 -34.66 -2.27 -1.71
N ASP A 38 -35.33 -1.67 -0.73
CA ASP A 38 -34.98 -1.57 0.67
C ASP A 38 -34.06 -2.72 1.14
N MET A 39 -32.79 -2.40 1.36
CA MET A 39 -32.01 -3.03 2.41
C MET A 39 -31.70 -1.94 3.43
N GLY A 40 -32.65 -1.75 4.33
CA GLY A 40 -32.39 -1.14 5.61
C GLY A 40 -31.25 -1.85 6.33
N GLY A 41 -30.45 -1.05 7.03
CA GLY A 41 -29.53 -1.56 8.04
C GLY A 41 -28.05 -1.38 7.74
N MET A 42 -27.60 -0.14 7.55
CA MET A 42 -26.31 0.32 8.06
C MET A 42 -26.26 1.86 7.95
N ARG A 43 -26.87 2.53 8.93
CA ARG A 43 -26.40 3.85 9.32
C ARG A 43 -25.06 3.65 10.00
N SER A 44 -24.00 3.49 9.20
CA SER A 44 -22.66 3.77 9.70
C SER A 44 -22.61 5.27 9.91
N ASP A 45 -22.33 5.65 11.15
CA ASP A 45 -22.08 7.00 11.62
C ASP A 45 -20.96 7.65 10.79
N ALA A 46 -21.34 8.13 9.61
CA ALA A 46 -20.43 8.65 8.60
C ALA A 46 -20.30 10.16 8.81
N SER A 47 -19.46 10.56 9.77
CA SER A 47 -18.86 11.92 9.84
C SER A 47 -17.80 12.04 10.95
N MET A 48 -17.01 11.00 11.24
CA MET A 48 -15.75 11.23 11.97
C MET A 48 -14.65 11.51 10.94
N PRO A 49 -13.94 12.66 11.02
CA PRO A 49 -12.81 12.91 10.14
C PRO A 49 -11.79 11.80 10.33
N MET A 50 -11.46 11.08 9.25
CA MET A 50 -10.39 10.08 9.23
C MET A 50 -9.12 10.69 9.80
N THR A 51 -8.58 10.08 10.85
CA THR A 51 -7.33 10.57 11.42
C THR A 51 -6.16 10.21 10.49
N HIS A 52 -5.04 10.94 10.62
CA HIS A 52 -3.80 10.58 9.91
C HIS A 52 -3.41 9.12 10.19
N SER A 53 -3.55 8.69 11.45
CA SER A 53 -3.25 7.33 11.89
C SER A 53 -4.11 6.28 11.18
N ASP A 54 -5.40 6.56 10.96
CA ASP A 54 -6.28 5.62 10.23
C ASP A 54 -5.89 5.50 8.77
N THR A 55 -5.44 6.61 8.17
CA THR A 55 -4.94 6.63 6.79
C THR A 55 -3.66 5.80 6.65
N VAL A 56 -2.74 5.89 7.62
CA VAL A 56 -1.50 5.09 7.65
C VAL A 56 -1.80 3.61 7.80
N ALA A 57 -2.69 3.23 8.71
CA ALA A 57 -3.07 1.82 8.92
C ALA A 57 -3.79 1.21 7.72
N MET A 58 -4.70 1.96 7.08
CA MET A 58 -5.34 1.53 5.83
C MET A 58 -4.31 1.34 4.71
N SER A 59 -3.39 2.29 4.55
CA SER A 59 -2.35 2.22 3.51
C SER A 59 -1.45 1.01 3.72
N ALA A 60 -1.03 0.73 4.96
CA ALA A 60 -0.24 -0.45 5.27
C ALA A 60 -0.99 -1.77 4.99
N SER A 61 -2.29 -1.82 5.29
CA SER A 61 -3.11 -3.01 5.01
C SER A 61 -3.24 -3.27 3.50
N ALA A 62 -3.49 -2.21 2.72
CA ALA A 62 -3.56 -2.30 1.26
C ALA A 62 -2.21 -2.70 0.64
N ASP A 63 -1.10 -2.17 1.18
CA ASP A 63 0.25 -2.50 0.73
C ASP A 63 0.59 -3.97 0.99
N LEU A 64 0.17 -4.55 2.12
CA LEU A 64 0.30 -5.98 2.40
C LEU A 64 -0.47 -6.86 1.39
N GLU A 65 -1.71 -6.47 1.05
CA GLU A 65 -2.50 -7.19 0.05
C GLU A 65 -1.87 -7.13 -1.34
N GLN A 66 -1.33 -5.96 -1.70
CA GLN A 66 -0.58 -5.78 -2.93
C GLN A 66 0.70 -6.62 -2.94
N PHE A 67 1.45 -6.67 -1.84
CA PHE A 67 2.64 -7.49 -1.68
C PHE A 67 2.34 -8.99 -1.79
N ALA A 68 1.26 -9.44 -1.16
CA ALA A 68 0.84 -10.84 -1.15
C ALA A 68 0.40 -11.31 -2.55
N SER A 69 -0.25 -10.46 -3.33
CA SER A 69 -0.80 -10.80 -4.65
C SER A 69 0.17 -10.54 -5.82
N ALA A 70 1.16 -9.65 -5.66
CA ALA A 70 2.07 -9.27 -6.74
C ALA A 70 3.06 -10.39 -7.17
N PRO A 71 3.50 -10.41 -8.43
CA PRO A 71 4.58 -11.29 -8.87
C PRO A 71 5.90 -10.94 -8.17
N ALA A 72 6.77 -11.93 -8.01
CA ALA A 72 7.99 -11.84 -7.20
C ALA A 72 8.90 -10.65 -7.57
N ASP A 73 9.08 -10.38 -8.86
CA ASP A 73 9.89 -9.25 -9.33
C ASP A 73 9.26 -7.90 -8.97
N ARG A 74 7.92 -7.83 -8.99
CA ARG A 74 7.18 -6.63 -8.57
C ARG A 74 7.30 -6.41 -7.06
N VAL A 75 7.22 -7.46 -6.26
CA VAL A 75 7.46 -7.41 -4.80
C VAL A 75 8.87 -6.86 -4.52
N LYS A 76 9.89 -7.33 -5.26
CA LYS A 76 11.26 -6.82 -5.11
C LYS A 76 11.38 -5.34 -5.47
N ALA A 77 10.74 -4.91 -6.57
CA ALA A 77 10.76 -3.52 -7.01
C ALA A 77 10.05 -2.57 -6.02
N LEU A 78 9.02 -3.05 -5.33
CA LEU A 78 8.26 -2.25 -4.36
C LEU A 78 8.86 -2.26 -2.93
N LEU A 79 9.85 -3.12 -2.65
CA LEU A 79 10.42 -3.29 -1.31
C LEU A 79 10.88 -1.99 -0.64
N PRO A 80 11.54 -1.03 -1.32
CA PRO A 80 11.91 0.24 -0.68
C PRO A 80 10.69 1.06 -0.24
N ALA A 81 9.63 1.10 -1.05
CA ALA A 81 8.41 1.82 -0.71
C ALA A 81 7.66 1.15 0.44
N HIS A 82 7.54 -0.18 0.38
CA HIS A 82 6.95 -1.00 1.45
C HIS A 82 7.67 -0.81 2.79
N LYS A 83 9.01 -0.83 2.77
CA LYS A 83 9.82 -0.56 3.96
C LYS A 83 9.43 0.78 4.61
N ASN A 84 9.36 1.85 3.82
CA ASN A 84 9.01 3.18 4.33
C ASN A 84 7.59 3.21 4.90
N ALA A 85 6.64 2.54 4.25
CA ALA A 85 5.25 2.46 4.72
C ALA A 85 5.15 1.72 6.07
N VAL A 86 5.85 0.59 6.23
CA VAL A 86 5.87 -0.17 7.48
C VAL A 86 6.57 0.61 8.60
N GLU A 87 7.69 1.29 8.31
CA GLU A 87 8.35 2.15 9.30
C GLU A 87 7.46 3.32 9.74
N ALA A 88 6.71 3.93 8.83
CA ALA A 88 5.73 4.96 9.16
C ALA A 88 4.60 4.43 10.04
N LEU A 89 4.09 3.23 9.77
CA LEU A 89 3.08 2.58 10.61
C LEU A 89 3.60 2.34 12.04
N LEU A 90 4.82 1.83 12.18
CA LEU A 90 5.42 1.59 13.49
C LEU A 90 5.58 2.89 14.28
N ALA A 91 6.06 3.96 13.63
CA ALA A 91 6.21 5.28 14.24
C ALA A 91 4.86 5.88 14.67
N ASP A 92 3.82 5.75 13.84
CA ASP A 92 2.47 6.22 14.16
C ASP A 92 1.90 5.49 15.39
N CYS A 93 2.03 4.17 15.46
CA CYS A 93 1.59 3.41 16.62
C CYS A 93 2.38 3.77 17.89
N GLU A 94 3.70 3.95 17.79
CA GLU A 94 4.53 4.40 18.91
C GLU A 94 4.09 5.79 19.40
N GLN A 95 3.77 6.70 18.48
CA GLN A 95 3.26 8.03 18.81
C GLN A 95 1.91 7.94 19.51
N MET A 96 0.99 7.10 19.02
CA MET A 96 -0.32 6.90 19.63
C MET A 96 -0.20 6.39 21.06
N MET A 97 0.64 5.37 21.31
CA MET A 97 0.90 4.87 22.66
C MET A 97 1.43 5.97 23.58
N ARG A 98 2.37 6.81 23.10
CA ARG A 98 2.88 7.95 23.88
C ARG A 98 1.79 8.96 24.20
N GLN A 99 0.94 9.29 23.23
CA GLN A 99 -0.17 10.24 23.42
C GLN A 99 -1.19 9.73 24.45
N MET A 100 -1.49 8.42 24.42
CA MET A 100 -2.35 7.76 25.40
C MET A 100 -1.66 7.46 26.74
N LYS A 101 -0.39 7.87 26.90
CA LYS A 101 0.45 7.56 28.07
C LYS A 101 0.51 6.07 28.39
N MET A 102 0.42 5.24 27.35
CA MET A 102 0.52 3.79 27.45
C MET A 102 1.98 3.36 27.32
N THR A 103 2.38 2.41 28.16
CA THR A 103 3.65 1.71 28.01
C THR A 103 3.51 0.63 26.94
N PRO A 104 4.39 0.56 25.92
CA PRO A 104 4.34 -0.49 24.93
C PRO A 104 4.46 -1.87 25.60
N PRO A 105 3.51 -2.81 25.35
CA PRO A 105 3.59 -4.14 25.94
C PRO A 105 4.79 -4.91 25.36
N ALA A 106 5.28 -5.92 26.08
CA ALA A 106 6.41 -6.74 25.60
C ALA A 106 6.16 -7.32 24.18
N LYS A 107 4.93 -7.77 23.90
CA LYS A 107 4.52 -8.25 22.57
C LYS A 107 4.68 -7.20 21.45
N TRP A 108 4.51 -5.91 21.75
CA TRP A 108 4.75 -4.82 20.79
C TRP A 108 6.22 -4.72 20.41
N ASN A 109 7.09 -4.72 21.42
CA ASN A 109 8.52 -4.61 21.23
C ASN A 109 9.07 -5.80 20.42
N THR A 110 8.61 -7.01 20.73
CA THR A 110 8.96 -8.22 19.97
C THR A 110 8.53 -8.12 18.52
N ALA A 111 7.24 -7.84 18.25
CA ALA A 111 6.72 -7.74 16.89
C ALA A 111 7.44 -6.64 16.07
N THR A 112 7.74 -5.51 16.70
CA THR A 112 8.49 -4.42 16.04
C THR A 112 9.92 -4.83 15.69
N ALA A 113 10.59 -5.59 16.57
CA ALA A 113 11.94 -6.09 16.31
C ALA A 113 11.94 -7.15 15.19
N GLU A 114 10.95 -8.03 15.17
CA GLU A 114 10.74 -9.04 14.12
C GLU A 114 10.55 -8.36 12.76
N ILE A 115 9.64 -7.39 12.66
CA ILE A 115 9.40 -6.65 11.41
C ILE A 115 10.66 -5.93 10.91
N ARG A 116 11.44 -5.31 11.80
CA ARG A 116 12.71 -4.64 11.41
C ARG A 116 13.74 -5.66 10.91
N SER A 117 13.79 -6.85 11.51
CA SER A 117 14.61 -7.97 11.06
C SER A 117 14.17 -8.47 9.68
N ASP A 118 12.86 -8.63 9.48
CA ASP A 118 12.26 -9.09 8.22
C ASP A 118 12.61 -8.15 7.07
N LEU A 119 12.40 -6.84 7.24
CA LEU A 119 12.74 -5.82 6.25
C LEU A 119 14.23 -5.83 5.89
N THR A 120 15.10 -6.12 6.87
CA THR A 120 16.55 -6.26 6.64
C THR A 120 16.86 -7.51 5.81
N ARG A 121 16.21 -8.64 6.13
CA ARG A 121 16.39 -9.92 5.45
C ARG A 121 15.88 -9.88 4.00
N MET A 122 14.69 -9.31 3.78
CA MET A 122 14.04 -9.16 2.46
C MET A 122 14.94 -8.41 1.45
N ARG A 123 15.78 -7.48 1.92
CA ARG A 123 16.71 -6.73 1.06
C ARG A 123 17.71 -7.66 0.35
N GLY A 124 18.18 -8.70 1.03
CA GLY A 124 19.14 -9.66 0.49
C GLY A 124 18.52 -10.82 -0.31
N MET A 125 17.20 -11.02 -0.23
CA MET A 125 16.52 -12.14 -0.89
C MET A 125 16.40 -11.95 -2.40
N ASN A 126 16.51 -13.04 -3.15
CA ASN A 126 16.08 -13.08 -4.54
C ASN A 126 14.53 -13.09 -4.64
N PRO A 127 13.94 -12.86 -5.82
CA PRO A 127 12.48 -12.77 -5.96
C PRO A 127 11.72 -14.00 -5.43
N SER A 128 12.18 -15.21 -5.73
CA SER A 128 11.52 -16.45 -5.28
C SER A 128 11.56 -16.62 -3.76
N GLN A 129 12.72 -16.35 -3.15
CA GLN A 129 12.87 -16.34 -1.68
C GLN A 129 11.97 -15.29 -1.05
N LEU A 130 11.93 -14.09 -1.63
CA LEU A 130 11.08 -13.01 -1.15
C LEU A 130 9.61 -13.40 -1.19
N LYS A 131 9.16 -14.00 -2.30
CA LYS A 131 7.77 -14.46 -2.43
C LYS A 131 7.39 -15.52 -1.40
N ALA A 132 8.30 -16.45 -1.10
CA ALA A 132 8.10 -17.46 -0.07
C ALA A 132 8.08 -16.87 1.35
N PHE A 133 8.79 -15.76 1.57
CA PHE A 133 8.90 -15.09 2.87
C PHE A 133 7.76 -14.12 3.18
N VAL A 134 7.11 -13.54 2.15
CA VAL A 134 6.02 -12.56 2.31
C VAL A 134 4.91 -13.00 3.29
N PRO A 135 4.44 -14.27 3.33
CA PRO A 135 3.41 -14.68 4.28
C PRO A 135 3.83 -14.54 5.75
N GLU A 136 5.08 -14.85 6.09
CA GLU A 136 5.62 -14.70 7.45
C GLU A 136 5.68 -13.22 7.85
N HIS A 137 6.31 -12.39 7.02
CA HIS A 137 6.38 -10.94 7.22
C HIS A 137 4.98 -10.32 7.36
N ARG A 138 4.02 -10.75 6.52
CA ARG A 138 2.63 -10.28 6.59
C ARG A 138 2.00 -10.57 7.95
N ALA A 139 2.19 -11.76 8.50
CA ALA A 139 1.63 -12.12 9.81
C ALA A 139 2.12 -11.20 10.92
N HIS A 140 3.40 -10.82 10.91
CA HIS A 140 3.96 -9.87 11.89
C HIS A 140 3.33 -8.47 11.76
N VAL A 141 3.20 -7.94 10.53
CA VAL A 141 2.57 -6.62 10.30
C VAL A 141 1.08 -6.64 10.65
N GLU A 142 0.35 -7.71 10.34
CA GLU A 142 -1.04 -7.89 10.76
C GLU A 142 -1.19 -7.95 12.29
N GLY A 143 -0.21 -8.54 12.99
CA GLY A 143 -0.14 -8.52 14.46
C GLY A 143 -0.05 -7.10 15.03
N ILE A 144 0.78 -6.23 14.43
CA ILE A 144 0.86 -4.81 14.79
C ILE A 144 -0.48 -4.10 14.57
N LEU A 145 -1.12 -4.32 13.41
CA LEU A 145 -2.42 -3.72 13.08
C LEU A 145 -3.52 -4.19 14.04
N GLY A 146 -3.48 -5.46 14.46
CA GLY A 146 -4.37 -6.00 15.50
C GLY A 146 -4.18 -5.29 16.84
N MET A 147 -2.93 -5.14 17.31
CA MET A 147 -2.64 -4.41 18.54
C MET A 147 -3.06 -2.95 18.47
N ARG A 148 -2.86 -2.26 17.33
CA ARG A 148 -3.37 -0.90 17.11
C ARG A 148 -4.89 -0.82 17.29
N ARG A 149 -5.62 -1.76 16.67
CA ARG A 149 -7.08 -1.82 16.76
C ARG A 149 -7.56 -2.00 18.19
N ASP A 150 -6.86 -2.81 18.98
CA ASP A 150 -7.21 -3.03 20.39
C ASP A 150 -6.94 -1.78 21.23
N MET A 151 -5.87 -1.04 20.95
CA MET A 151 -5.58 0.24 21.62
C MET A 151 -6.65 1.31 21.35
N MET A 152 -7.18 1.40 20.13
CA MET A 152 -8.22 2.38 19.77
C MET A 152 -9.60 2.09 20.38
N LYS A 153 -9.80 0.90 20.97
CA LYS A 153 -11.06 0.53 21.63
C LYS A 153 -11.08 0.84 23.13
N MET A 154 -9.93 1.20 23.70
CA MET A 154 -9.78 1.54 25.13
C MET A 154 -10.15 3.01 25.36
#